data_AF-A0A7C1U7G2-F1
#
_entry.id   AF-A0A7C1U7G2-F1
#
_cell.length_a   1.000
_cell.length_b   1.000
_cell.length_c   1.000
_cell.angle_alpha   90.00
_cell.angle_beta   90.00
_cell.angle_gamma   90.00
#
_symmetry.space_group_name_H-M   'P 1'
#
loop_
_entity.id
_entity.type
_entity.pdbx_description
1 polymer ?
#
loop_
_entity_poly.entity_id
_entity_poly.type
_entity_poly.pdbx_seq_one_letter_code
_entity_poly.pdbx_strand_id
1 'polypeptide(L)'
;MQNTDASIDPLPDDFDSDQEAAEFWDTHSITDYEQSMEPADLDVDIQRRHFEIEVDEESFLALREVARKERKPVKQLASEILKQRLQAG
;
A
#
# COMPACT_ATOMS: atom_id res chain seq x y z
N MET A 1 0.20 -15.17 20.19
CA MET A 1 0.37 -15.17 21.65
C MET A 1 0.30 -13.71 22.08
N GLN A 2 -0.86 -13.26 22.56
CA GLN A 2 -1.03 -11.89 23.06
C GLN A 2 -0.61 -11.89 24.53
N ASN A 3 0.37 -11.05 24.88
CA ASN A 3 0.68 -10.76 26.27
C ASN A 3 -0.34 -9.72 26.75
N THR A 4 -1.42 -10.20 27.35
CA THR A 4 -2.49 -9.37 27.92
C THR A 4 -2.11 -8.92 29.34
N ASP A 5 -1.05 -8.10 29.45
CA ASP A 5 -0.65 -7.52 30.75
C ASP A 5 0.16 -6.22 30.57
N ALA A 6 -0.19 -5.42 29.56
CA ALA A 6 0.18 -4.01 29.52
C ALA A 6 -1.08 -3.23 29.90
N SER A 7 -0.99 -2.40 30.93
CA SER A 7 -2.03 -1.42 31.25
C SER A 7 -2.23 -0.53 30.02
N ILE A 8 -3.33 -0.72 29.29
CA ILE A 8 -3.68 0.14 28.15
C ILE A 8 -3.98 1.52 28.73
N ASP A 9 -3.22 2.53 28.31
CA ASP A 9 -3.46 3.91 28.75
C ASP A 9 -4.83 4.38 28.24
N PRO A 10 -5.61 5.14 29.02
CA PRO A 10 -6.93 5.57 28.61
C PRO A 10 -6.85 6.47 27.38
N LEU A 11 -7.75 6.26 26.42
CA LEU A 11 -7.93 7.18 25.31
C LEU A 11 -8.45 8.53 25.84
N PRO A 12 -7.82 9.67 25.52
CA PRO A 12 -8.34 10.97 25.90
C PRO A 12 -9.64 11.27 25.16
N ASP A 13 -10.52 12.04 25.79
CA ASP A 13 -11.79 12.47 25.18
C ASP A 13 -11.55 13.37 23.96
N ASP A 14 -10.53 14.22 24.02
CA ASP A 14 -10.08 15.12 22.95
C ASP A 14 -8.54 15.27 23.01
N PHE A 15 -7.92 15.56 21.87
CA PHE A 15 -6.53 15.99 21.80
C PHE A 15 -6.46 17.52 21.67
N ASP A 16 -5.54 18.16 22.39
CA ASP A 16 -5.35 19.62 22.34
C ASP A 16 -4.71 20.06 21.01
N SER A 17 -4.06 19.14 20.27
CA SER A 17 -3.51 19.38 18.93
C SER A 17 -3.28 18.11 18.11
N ASP A 18 -3.16 18.27 16.78
CA ASP A 18 -2.77 17.18 15.88
C ASP A 18 -1.42 16.54 16.24
N GLN A 19 -0.48 17.35 16.77
CA GLN A 19 0.85 16.89 17.18
C GLN A 19 0.77 15.96 18.40
N GLU A 20 -0.08 16.29 19.37
CA GLU A 20 -0.32 15.44 20.53
C GLU A 20 -0.99 14.12 20.13
N ALA A 21 -1.96 14.17 19.22
CA ALA A 21 -2.58 12.97 18.67
C ALA A 21 -1.55 12.06 17.98
N ALA A 22 -0.64 12.65 17.19
CA ALA A 22 0.44 11.90 16.54
C ALA A 22 1.38 11.25 17.57
N GLU A 23 1.83 11.99 18.59
CA GLU A 23 2.71 11.46 19.64
C GLU A 23 2.06 10.33 20.45
N PHE A 24 0.75 10.41 20.69
CA PHE A 24 -0.01 9.33 21.32
C PHE A 24 0.01 8.07 20.44
N TRP A 25 -0.37 8.18 19.16
CA TRP A 25 -0.47 7.04 18.25
C TRP A 25 0.89 6.47 17.78
N ASP A 26 2.00 7.18 18.00
CA ASP A 26 3.35 6.64 17.76
C ASP A 26 3.67 5.44 18.67
N THR A 27 3.01 5.35 19.83
CA THR A 27 3.26 4.30 20.85
C THR A 27 2.04 3.42 21.14
N HIS A 28 0.86 3.81 20.69
CA HIS A 28 -0.40 3.10 20.92
C HIS A 28 -0.93 2.44 19.65
N SER A 29 -1.50 1.24 19.76
CA SER A 29 -2.17 0.59 18.63
C SER A 29 -3.66 0.91 18.62
N ILE A 30 -4.20 1.26 17.45
CA ILE A 30 -5.64 1.46 17.25
C ILE A 30 -6.45 0.20 17.66
N THR A 31 -5.88 -0.99 17.50
CA THR A 31 -6.55 -2.26 17.87
C THR A 31 -6.79 -2.40 19.37
N ASP A 32 -6.07 -1.66 20.21
CA ASP A 32 -6.24 -1.73 21.67
C ASP A 32 -7.47 -0.94 22.14
N TYR A 33 -8.08 -0.14 21.25
CA TYR A 33 -9.20 0.75 21.53
C TYR A 33 -10.46 0.43 20.70
N GLU A 34 -10.59 -0.81 20.20
CA GLU A 34 -11.74 -1.22 19.38
C GLU A 34 -13.11 -0.95 20.03
N GLN A 35 -13.19 -1.00 21.37
CA GLN A 35 -14.42 -0.73 22.12
C GLN A 35 -14.87 0.74 22.05
N SER A 36 -13.94 1.65 21.75
CA SER A 36 -14.19 3.09 21.61
C SER A 36 -14.52 3.49 20.16
N MET A 37 -14.61 2.51 19.24
CA MET A 37 -14.84 2.75 17.82
C MET A 37 -16.25 2.33 17.41
N GLU A 38 -16.78 3.05 16.43
CA GLU A 38 -18.02 2.68 15.76
C GLU A 38 -17.71 1.97 14.44
N PRO A 39 -18.52 0.97 14.02
CA PRO A 39 -18.37 0.36 12.71
C PRO A 39 -18.45 1.40 11.60
N ALA A 40 -17.43 1.44 10.74
CA ALA A 40 -17.42 2.25 9.53
C ALA A 40 -17.47 1.35 8.29
N ASP A 41 -18.45 1.57 7.42
CA ASP A 41 -18.53 0.87 6.13
C ASP A 41 -17.48 1.43 5.16
N LEU A 42 -16.57 0.57 4.70
CA LEU A 42 -15.56 0.91 3.70
C LEU A 42 -15.78 0.06 2.44
N ASP A 43 -16.32 0.69 1.39
CA ASP A 43 -16.38 0.09 0.05
C ASP A 43 -15.07 0.35 -0.70
N VAL A 44 -14.23 -0.69 -0.80
CA VAL A 44 -13.02 -0.66 -1.64
C VAL A 44 -13.29 -1.36 -2.96
N ASP A 45 -13.48 -0.60 -4.04
CA ASP A 45 -13.61 -1.15 -5.39
C ASP A 45 -12.22 -1.40 -6.01
N ILE A 46 -11.67 -2.60 -5.77
CA ILE A 46 -10.41 -3.04 -6.40
C ILE A 46 -10.71 -3.52 -7.84
N GLN A 47 -10.89 -2.57 -8.75
CA GLN A 47 -11.29 -2.87 -10.15
C GLN A 47 -10.25 -3.65 -10.97
N ARG A 48 -8.96 -3.63 -10.58
CA ARG A 48 -7.89 -4.29 -11.35
C ARG A 48 -6.87 -4.93 -10.44
N ARG A 49 -6.59 -6.22 -10.70
CA ARG A 49 -5.43 -6.90 -10.12
C ARG A 49 -4.17 -6.39 -10.81
N HIS A 50 -3.23 -5.89 -10.02
CA HIS A 50 -1.87 -5.64 -10.47
C HIS A 50 -1.01 -6.84 -10.11
N PHE A 51 -0.18 -7.27 -11.04
CA PHE A 51 0.80 -8.32 -10.83
C PHE A 51 2.19 -7.71 -11.00
N GLU A 52 3.08 -8.02 -10.07
CA GLU A 52 4.47 -7.58 -10.10
C GLU A 52 5.37 -8.78 -10.37
N ILE A 53 6.40 -8.55 -11.16
CA ILE A 53 7.46 -9.52 -11.43
C ILE A 53 8.79 -8.80 -11.24
N GLU A 54 9.76 -9.50 -10.66
CA GLU A 54 11.13 -8.99 -10.61
C GLU A 54 11.75 -9.06 -12.01
N VAL A 55 12.51 -8.02 -12.35
CA VAL A 55 13.30 -7.92 -13.58
C VAL A 55 14.69 -7.42 -13.20
N ASP A 56 15.71 -7.84 -13.94
CA ASP A 56 17.07 -7.35 -13.73
C ASP A 56 17.20 -5.87 -14.12
N GLU A 57 18.21 -5.20 -13.57
CA GLU A 57 18.45 -3.76 -13.75
C GLU A 57 18.63 -3.39 -15.24
N GLU A 58 19.38 -4.20 -15.99
CA GLU A 58 19.65 -3.94 -17.41
C GLU A 58 18.36 -3.96 -18.22
N SER A 59 17.53 -5.00 -18.02
CA SER A 59 16.21 -5.12 -18.63
C SER A 59 15.30 -3.93 -18.28
N PHE A 60 15.28 -3.50 -17.02
CA PHE A 60 14.46 -2.37 -16.59
C PHE A 60 14.91 -1.04 -17.22
N LEU A 61 16.22 -0.77 -17.24
CA LEU A 61 16.77 0.44 -17.84
C LEU A 61 16.50 0.51 -19.34
N ALA A 62 16.67 -0.61 -20.06
CA ALA A 62 16.34 -0.71 -21.48
C ALA A 62 14.84 -0.46 -21.73
N LEU A 63 13.97 -1.09 -20.95
CA LEU A 63 12.52 -0.92 -21.04
C LEU A 63 12.11 0.54 -20.79
N ARG A 64 12.69 1.19 -19.78
CA ARG A 64 12.43 2.60 -19.46
C ARG A 64 12.83 3.55 -20.59
N GLU A 65 13.98 3.31 -21.21
CA GLU A 65 14.48 4.13 -22.31
C GLU A 65 13.56 4.05 -23.54
N VAL A 66 13.08 2.85 -23.88
CA VAL A 66 12.14 2.65 -24.99
C VAL A 66 10.78 3.26 -24.66
N ALA A 67 10.25 3.02 -23.47
CA ALA A 67 8.97 3.58 -23.02
C ALA A 67 8.96 5.11 -23.08
N ARG A 68 10.08 5.75 -22.70
CA ARG A 68 10.28 7.20 -22.81
C ARG A 68 10.22 7.70 -24.26
N LYS A 69 10.90 7.02 -25.18
CA LYS A 69 10.91 7.36 -26.62
C LYS A 69 9.52 7.20 -27.24
N GLU A 70 8.79 6.16 -26.85
CA GLU A 70 7.42 5.90 -27.33
C GLU A 70 6.33 6.69 -26.58
N ARG A 71 6.69 7.47 -25.54
CA ARG A 71 5.77 8.18 -24.66
C ARG A 71 4.68 7.27 -24.06
N LYS A 72 5.07 6.06 -23.67
CA LYS A 72 4.21 5.07 -23.02
C LYS A 72 4.63 4.83 -21.56
N PRO A 73 3.71 4.46 -20.67
CA PRO A 73 4.07 3.93 -19.36
C PRO A 73 4.92 2.66 -19.49
N VAL A 74 5.95 2.51 -18.66
CA VAL A 74 6.84 1.33 -18.61
C VAL A 74 6.02 0.03 -18.48
N LYS A 75 5.01 0.01 -17.59
CA LYS A 75 4.12 -1.13 -17.39
C LYS A 75 3.32 -1.53 -18.63
N GLN A 76 2.94 -0.54 -19.46
CA GLN A 76 2.19 -0.78 -20.68
C GLN A 76 3.11 -1.45 -21.72
N LEU A 77 4.31 -0.90 -21.93
CA LEU A 77 5.28 -1.47 -22.85
C LEU A 77 5.69 -2.89 -22.43
N ALA A 78 5.95 -3.13 -21.14
CA ALA A 78 6.22 -4.47 -20.62
C ALA A 78 5.10 -5.46 -20.95
N SER A 79 3.85 -5.05 -20.69
CA SER A 79 2.68 -5.89 -20.96
C SER A 79 2.51 -6.18 -22.46
N GLU A 80 2.78 -5.20 -23.33
CA GLU A 80 2.75 -5.36 -24.79
C GLU A 80 3.80 -6.39 -25.26
N ILE A 81 5.05 -6.27 -24.78
CA ILE A 81 6.14 -7.19 -25.10
C ILE A 81 5.81 -8.61 -24.62
N LEU A 82 5.36 -8.75 -23.38
CA LEU A 82 4.97 -10.05 -22.82
C LEU A 82 3.84 -10.70 -23.64
N LYS A 83 2.79 -9.95 -23.99
CA LYS A 83 1.71 -10.44 -24.85
C LYS A 83 2.22 -10.89 -26.21
N GLN A 84 3.03 -10.08 -26.88
CA GLN A 84 3.59 -10.42 -28.19
C GLN A 84 4.41 -11.71 -28.16
N ARG A 85 5.19 -11.93 -27.09
CA ARG A 85 6.05 -13.12 -26.96
C ARG A 85 5.28 -14.38 -26.53
N LEU A 86 4.26 -14.22 -25.69
CA LEU A 86 3.52 -15.34 -25.09
C LEU A 86 2.27 -15.74 -25.90
N GLN A 87 1.72 -14.85 -26.75
CA GLN A 87 0.59 -15.17 -27.64
C GLN A 87 1.03 -15.86 -28.94
N ALA A 88 2.33 -15.95 -29.21
CA ALA A 88 2.89 -16.67 -30.35
C ALA A 88 3.09 -18.19 -30.08
N GLY A 89 2.43 -18.73 -29.05
CA GLY A 89 2.49 -20.13 -28.63
C GLY A 89 1.12 -20.80 -28.60
#